data_AF-A0A2B7XDD4-F1
#
_entry.id   AF-A0A2B7XDD4-F1
#
_cell.length_a   1.000
_cell.length_b   1.000
_cell.length_c   1.000
_cell.angle_alpha   90.00
_cell.angle_beta   90.00
_cell.angle_gamma   90.00
#
_symmetry.space_group_name_H-M   'P 1'
#
loop_
_entity.id
_entity.type
_entity.pdbx_description
1 polymer ?
#
loop_
_entity_poly.entity_id
_entity_poly.type
_entity_poly.pdbx_seq_one_letter_code
_entity_poly.pdbx_strand_id
1 'polypeptide(L)'
;MQNILVDKDTGDLTAIIDWECVSTLPLWRACQPTQLLQGRERAEEPRRERYSVEEEAAVAGDGEFQLDALDNEGVNSLYWVHLLEYERTQLRRLFVSEMGRLQPVWVEEFERGALRTDFETAVHNADNGFCFRIIREWLDAYECGEVRSLRERLA
;
A
#
# COMPACT_ATOMS: atom_id res chain seq x y z
N MET A 1 13.78 7.69 3.00
CA MET A 1 14.31 7.06 4.23
C MET A 1 14.82 5.68 3.88
N GLN A 2 16.06 5.34 4.24
CA GLN A 2 16.70 4.06 3.95
C GLN A 2 17.22 3.48 5.27
N ASN A 3 16.32 2.88 6.04
CA ASN A 3 16.59 2.45 7.42
C ASN A 3 16.82 0.94 7.53
N ILE A 4 16.90 0.25 6.39
CA ILE A 4 17.08 -1.20 6.27
C ILE A 4 18.31 -1.45 5.41
N LEU A 5 19.30 -2.16 5.96
CA LEU A 5 20.54 -2.53 5.28
C LEU A 5 20.47 -4.00 4.86
N VAL A 6 20.87 -4.27 3.62
CA VAL A 6 20.87 -5.60 3.01
C VAL A 6 22.26 -5.86 2.45
N ASP A 7 22.79 -7.06 2.68
CA ASP A 7 24.05 -7.48 2.08
C ASP A 7 23.91 -7.56 0.55
N LYS A 8 24.84 -6.95 -0.19
CA LYS A 8 24.73 -6.85 -1.65
C LYS A 8 24.94 -8.18 -2.35
N ASP A 9 25.76 -9.06 -1.77
CA ASP A 9 26.20 -10.29 -2.42
C ASP A 9 25.27 -11.47 -2.03
N THR A 10 24.79 -11.51 -0.78
CA THR A 10 23.90 -12.58 -0.29
C THR A 10 22.43 -12.22 -0.32
N GLY A 11 22.09 -10.92 -0.23
CA GLY A 11 20.70 -10.46 -0.09
C GLY A 11 20.15 -10.57 1.34
N ASP A 12 20.98 -10.88 2.33
CA ASP A 12 20.54 -11.04 3.72
C ASP A 12 20.30 -9.69 4.41
N LEU A 13 19.29 -9.62 5.29
CA LEU A 13 19.06 -8.47 6.17
C LEU A 13 20.23 -8.35 7.17
N THR A 14 20.99 -7.26 7.11
CA THR A 14 22.17 -7.04 7.96
C THR A 14 21.87 -6.18 9.17
N ALA A 15 21.10 -5.11 8.99
CA ALA A 15 20.72 -4.22 10.08
C ALA A 15 19.43 -3.46 9.78
N ILE A 16 18.71 -3.10 10.83
CA ILE A 16 17.68 -2.06 10.80
C ILE A 16 18.20 -0.95 11.71
N ILE A 17 18.28 0.27 11.21
CA ILE A 17 18.82 1.44 11.93
C ILE A 17 17.72 2.47 12.15
N ASP A 18 18.03 3.53 12.90
CA ASP A 18 17.13 4.69 13.08
C ASP A 18 15.80 4.33 13.77
N TRP A 19 15.90 3.65 14.93
CA TRP A 19 14.75 3.22 15.74
C TRP A 19 14.26 4.29 16.73
N GLU A 20 14.83 5.49 16.69
CA GLU A 20 14.50 6.57 17.62
C GLU A 20 13.04 7.07 17.47
N CYS A 21 12.40 6.77 16.35
CA CYS A 21 11.00 7.08 16.07
C CYS A 21 10.03 5.91 16.31
N VAL A 22 10.46 4.82 16.96
CA VAL A 22 9.55 3.70 17.29
C VAL A 22 8.56 4.15 18.37
N SER A 23 7.27 4.05 18.06
CA SER A 23 6.17 4.40 18.97
C SER A 23 5.59 3.17 19.66
N THR A 24 5.16 3.32 20.92
CA THR A 24 4.32 2.31 21.58
C THR A 24 2.90 2.41 21.03
N LEU A 25 2.48 1.40 20.27
CA LEU A 25 1.17 1.37 19.63
C LEU A 25 0.26 0.33 20.30
N PRO A 26 -1.07 0.53 20.31
CA PRO A 26 -2.01 -0.52 20.62
C PRO A 26 -1.80 -1.74 19.70
N LEU A 27 -2.06 -2.94 20.22
CA LEU A 27 -1.76 -4.19 19.51
C LEU A 27 -2.41 -4.26 18.12
N TRP A 28 -3.69 -3.88 18.00
CA TRP A 28 -4.40 -3.83 16.71
C TRP A 28 -3.72 -2.93 15.66
N ARG A 29 -3.00 -1.89 16.11
CA ARG A 29 -2.29 -0.94 15.24
C ARG A 29 -0.88 -1.42 14.92
N ALA A 30 -0.24 -2.13 15.84
CA ALA A 30 1.02 -2.82 15.61
C ALA A 30 0.85 -4.04 14.68
N CYS A 31 -0.29 -4.72 14.76
CA CYS A 31 -0.66 -5.85 13.92
C CYS A 31 -1.22 -5.40 12.56
N GLN A 32 -0.51 -4.51 11.87
CA GLN A 32 -0.83 -4.08 10.51
C GLN A 32 0.27 -4.52 9.54
N PRO A 33 -0.05 -4.81 8.27
CA PRO A 33 0.98 -5.07 7.26
C PRO A 33 1.96 -3.90 7.18
N THR A 34 3.24 -4.22 6.93
CA THR A 34 4.28 -3.21 6.73
C THR A 34 3.91 -2.29 5.57
N GLN A 35 4.38 -1.04 5.60
CA GLN A 35 4.06 -0.04 4.59
C GLN A 35 4.42 -0.51 3.17
N LEU A 36 5.46 -1.34 3.02
CA LEU A 36 5.84 -1.98 1.76
C LEU A 36 4.69 -2.78 1.13
N LEU A 37 3.87 -3.43 1.95
CA LEU A 37 2.74 -4.26 1.52
C LEU A 37 1.44 -3.47 1.41
N GLN A 38 1.43 -2.17 1.71
CA GLN A 38 0.26 -1.30 1.61
C GLN A 38 0.08 -0.77 0.18
N GLY A 39 -1.15 -0.41 -0.17
CA GLY A 39 -1.54 0.08 -1.49
C GLY A 39 -2.62 -0.78 -2.15
N ARG A 40 -2.95 -0.43 -3.38
CA ARG A 40 -4.08 -1.00 -4.12
C ARG A 40 -3.93 -2.48 -4.40
N GLU A 41 -5.05 -3.19 -4.31
CA GLU A 41 -5.13 -4.60 -4.69
C GLU A 41 -5.36 -4.78 -6.18
N ARG A 42 -4.60 -5.70 -6.75
CA ARG A 42 -4.75 -6.16 -8.13
C ARG A 42 -4.55 -7.66 -8.18
N ALA A 43 -5.64 -8.39 -8.42
CA ALA A 43 -5.61 -9.85 -8.46
C ALA A 43 -5.03 -10.39 -9.78
N GLU A 44 -5.24 -9.68 -10.88
CA GLU A 44 -4.83 -10.10 -12.22
C GLU A 44 -3.54 -9.40 -12.65
N GLU A 45 -2.59 -10.17 -13.16
CA GLU A 45 -1.33 -9.64 -13.69
C GLU A 45 -1.59 -8.71 -14.88
N PRO A 46 -1.01 -7.49 -14.89
CA PRO A 46 -1.16 -6.57 -16.00
C PRO A 46 -0.43 -7.12 -17.23
N ARG A 47 -1.12 -7.13 -18.37
CA ARG A 47 -0.53 -7.53 -19.65
C ARG A 47 0.09 -6.32 -20.33
N ARG A 48 1.40 -6.35 -20.56
CA ARG A 48 2.18 -5.23 -21.11
C ARG A 48 1.60 -4.72 -22.44
N GLU A 49 1.08 -5.61 -23.27
CA GLU A 49 0.54 -5.29 -24.60
C GLU A 49 -0.76 -4.47 -24.56
N ARG A 50 -1.42 -4.39 -23.39
CA ARG A 50 -2.64 -3.58 -23.21
C ARG A 50 -2.35 -2.12 -22.87
N TYR A 51 -1.09 -1.76 -22.66
CA TYR A 51 -0.67 -0.40 -22.33
C TYR A 51 -0.12 0.29 -23.57
N SER A 52 -0.32 1.60 -23.65
CA SER A 52 0.23 2.40 -24.74
C SER A 52 1.76 2.45 -24.64
N VAL A 53 2.40 2.56 -25.80
CA VAL A 53 3.82 2.94 -25.87
C VAL A 53 3.94 4.36 -25.34
N GLU A 54 4.98 4.62 -24.55
CA GLU A 54 5.30 5.97 -24.13
C GLU A 54 5.92 6.69 -25.34
N GLU A 55 5.16 7.59 -25.98
CA GLU A 55 5.73 8.49 -26.99
C GLU A 55 6.74 9.40 -26.28
N GLU A 56 7.94 9.58 -26.85
CA GLU A 56 8.91 10.55 -26.34
C GLU A 56 8.24 11.92 -26.28
N ALA A 57 7.73 12.28 -25.10
CA ALA A 57 7.08 13.56 -24.89
C ALA A 57 8.12 14.64 -25.15
N ALA A 58 7.95 15.37 -26.25
CA ALA A 58 8.71 16.59 -26.53
C ALA A 58 8.64 17.47 -25.28
N VAL A 59 9.81 17.75 -24.70
CA VAL A 59 10.00 18.54 -23.49
C VAL A 59 9.17 19.82 -23.56
N ALA A 60 8.03 19.82 -22.89
CA ALA A 60 7.14 20.96 -22.83
C ALA A 60 6.81 21.26 -21.37
N GLY A 61 7.53 22.25 -20.84
CA GLY A 61 7.00 23.20 -19.85
C GLY A 61 6.94 22.75 -18.40
N ASP A 62 7.88 23.29 -17.61
CA ASP A 62 7.79 23.63 -16.20
C ASP A 62 7.15 22.65 -15.20
N GLY A 63 8.03 21.95 -14.48
CA GLY A 63 7.98 22.02 -13.01
C GLY A 63 7.20 20.96 -12.25
N GLU A 64 6.87 19.81 -12.84
CA GLU A 64 6.37 18.66 -12.07
C GLU A 64 7.48 17.67 -11.71
N PHE A 65 7.42 17.19 -10.47
CA PHE A 65 8.39 16.32 -9.81
C PHE A 65 8.81 15.16 -10.71
N GLN A 66 10.08 15.18 -11.16
CA GLN A 66 10.76 14.03 -11.73
C GLN A 66 10.86 12.95 -10.65
N LEU A 67 9.82 12.11 -10.54
CA LEU A 67 10.02 10.75 -10.05
C LEU A 67 11.04 10.14 -11.01
N ASP A 68 12.16 9.65 -10.47
CA ASP A 68 13.31 9.11 -11.20
C ASP A 68 12.96 8.62 -12.61
N ALA A 69 13.66 9.16 -13.61
CA ALA A 69 13.59 8.72 -15.01
C ALA A 69 14.15 7.29 -15.14
N LEU A 70 13.45 6.33 -14.54
CA LEU A 70 13.62 4.92 -14.79
C LEU A 70 13.24 4.68 -16.25
N ASP A 71 14.05 3.89 -16.94
CA ASP A 71 13.73 3.44 -18.28
C ASP A 71 12.40 2.68 -18.21
N ASN A 72 11.34 3.29 -18.73
CA ASN A 72 10.02 2.69 -18.81
C ASN A 72 9.96 1.60 -19.89
N GLU A 73 11.10 1.28 -20.53
CA GLU A 73 11.29 0.29 -21.58
C GLU A 73 10.28 0.47 -22.73
N GLY A 74 9.97 1.73 -23.03
CA GLY A 74 9.01 2.12 -24.07
C GLY A 74 7.54 1.83 -23.76
N VAL A 75 7.15 1.61 -22.50
CA VAL A 75 5.74 1.39 -22.10
C VAL A 75 5.29 2.40 -21.08
N ASN A 76 4.04 2.86 -21.20
CA ASN A 76 3.41 3.79 -20.26
C ASN A 76 3.67 3.40 -18.79
N SER A 77 4.11 4.37 -17.99
CA SER A 77 4.41 4.23 -16.56
C SER A 77 3.29 3.56 -15.73
N LEU A 78 2.03 3.68 -16.16
CA LEU A 78 0.89 3.02 -15.54
C LEU A 78 1.01 1.49 -15.53
N TYR A 79 1.69 0.90 -16.51
CA TYR A 79 1.99 -0.54 -16.52
C TYR A 79 2.80 -0.93 -15.28
N TRP A 80 3.86 -0.20 -14.98
CA TRP A 80 4.75 -0.46 -13.85
C TRP A 80 4.05 -0.25 -12.50
N VAL A 81 3.20 0.77 -12.39
CA VAL A 81 2.34 0.97 -11.21
C VAL A 81 1.44 -0.25 -11.00
N HIS A 82 0.74 -0.69 -12.04
CA HIS A 82 -0.14 -1.85 -11.95
C HIS A 82 0.62 -3.16 -11.70
N LEU A 83 1.84 -3.30 -12.22
CA LEU A 83 2.68 -4.47 -11.97
C LEU A 83 3.04 -4.53 -10.49
N LEU A 84 3.46 -3.39 -9.91
CA LEU A 84 3.75 -3.27 -8.49
C LEU A 84 2.52 -3.55 -7.60
N GLU A 85 1.33 -3.07 -7.98
CA GLU A 85 0.07 -3.41 -7.29
C GLU A 85 -0.18 -4.92 -7.26
N TYR A 86 0.03 -5.60 -8.40
CA TYR A 86 -0.14 -7.04 -8.52
C TYR A 86 0.87 -7.81 -7.67
N GLU A 87 2.15 -7.48 -7.77
CA GLU A 87 3.23 -8.12 -7.02
C GLU A 87 3.02 -7.93 -5.50
N ARG A 88 2.68 -6.70 -5.06
CA ARG A 88 2.32 -6.43 -3.67
C ARG A 88 1.12 -7.24 -3.21
N THR A 89 0.12 -7.43 -4.08
CA THR A 89 -1.06 -8.25 -3.77
C THR A 89 -0.66 -9.71 -3.52
N GLN A 90 0.20 -10.28 -4.37
CA GLN A 90 0.70 -11.65 -4.16
C GLN A 90 1.53 -11.76 -2.89
N LEU A 91 2.42 -10.80 -2.64
CA LEU A 91 3.24 -10.76 -1.42
C LEU A 91 2.39 -10.60 -0.16
N ARG A 92 1.33 -9.80 -0.20
CA ARG A 92 0.41 -9.62 0.94
C ARG A 92 -0.29 -10.93 1.29
N ARG A 93 -0.73 -11.70 0.28
CA ARG A 93 -1.34 -13.03 0.50
C ARG A 93 -0.36 -13.99 1.17
N LEU A 94 0.88 -14.05 0.66
CA LEU A 94 1.93 -14.86 1.25
C LEU A 94 2.23 -14.43 2.69
N PHE A 95 2.37 -13.12 2.92
CA PHE A 95 2.64 -12.56 4.24
C PHE A 95 1.56 -12.94 5.25
N VAL A 96 0.28 -12.73 4.92
CA VAL A 96 -0.83 -13.09 5.82
C VAL A 96 -0.86 -14.60 6.09
N SER A 97 -0.61 -15.43 5.06
CA SER A 97 -0.51 -16.88 5.22
C SER A 97 0.62 -17.29 6.18
N GLU A 98 1.82 -16.74 6.00
CA GLU A 98 2.96 -17.03 6.88
C GLU A 98 2.75 -16.48 8.29
N MET A 99 2.15 -15.30 8.43
CA MET A 99 1.78 -14.75 9.74
C MET A 99 0.76 -15.64 10.44
N GLY A 100 -0.22 -16.19 9.72
CA GLY A 100 -1.17 -17.16 10.28
C GLY A 100 -0.49 -18.45 10.76
N ARG A 101 0.58 -18.89 10.10
CA ARG A 101 1.34 -20.08 10.49
C ARG A 101 2.30 -19.83 11.65
N LEU A 102 3.03 -18.71 11.63
CA LEU A 102 4.09 -18.38 12.59
C LEU A 102 3.56 -17.68 13.84
N GLN A 103 2.57 -16.80 13.67
CA GLN A 103 1.98 -16.03 14.76
C GLN A 103 0.47 -15.80 14.54
N PRO A 104 -0.38 -16.80 14.85
CA PRO A 104 -1.83 -16.71 14.67
C PRO A 104 -2.51 -15.54 15.39
N VAL A 105 -1.99 -15.14 16.56
CA VAL A 105 -2.54 -14.01 17.34
C VAL A 105 -2.41 -12.70 16.57
N TRP A 106 -1.37 -12.56 15.74
CA TRP A 106 -1.23 -11.36 14.90
C TRP A 106 -2.40 -11.25 13.92
N VAL A 107 -2.86 -12.37 13.33
CA VAL A 107 -3.98 -12.39 12.38
C VAL A 107 -5.29 -12.09 13.10
N GLU A 108 -5.51 -12.67 14.28
CA GLU A 108 -6.69 -12.36 15.10
C GLU A 108 -6.77 -10.85 15.42
N GLU A 109 -5.66 -10.25 15.84
CA GLU A 109 -5.59 -8.81 16.17
C GLU A 109 -5.76 -7.93 14.93
N PHE A 110 -5.22 -8.36 13.79
CA PHE A 110 -5.38 -7.67 12.51
C PHE A 110 -6.85 -7.64 12.09
N GLU A 111 -7.54 -8.77 12.13
CA GLU A 111 -8.96 -8.88 11.78
C GLU A 111 -9.85 -8.11 12.76
N ARG A 112 -9.62 -8.29 14.06
CA ARG A 112 -10.36 -7.57 15.12
C ARG A 112 -10.13 -6.06 15.08
N GLY A 113 -8.97 -5.64 14.58
CA GLY A 113 -8.55 -4.25 14.43
C GLY A 113 -9.07 -3.55 13.16
N ALA A 114 -9.71 -4.27 12.23
CA ALA A 114 -10.05 -3.75 10.90
C ALA A 114 -10.86 -2.44 10.96
N LEU A 115 -11.94 -2.40 11.74
CA LEU A 115 -12.79 -1.21 11.84
C LEU A 115 -12.06 0.00 12.44
N ARG A 116 -11.23 -0.21 13.47
CA ARG A 116 -10.43 0.87 14.09
C ARG A 116 -9.42 1.44 13.12
N THR A 117 -8.86 0.57 12.31
CA THR A 117 -7.89 0.92 11.28
C THR A 117 -8.54 1.72 10.16
N ASP A 118 -9.74 1.32 9.71
CA ASP A 118 -10.52 2.08 8.74
C ASP A 118 -10.89 3.46 9.31
N PHE A 119 -11.32 3.53 10.58
CA PHE A 119 -11.60 4.80 11.24
C PHE A 119 -10.37 5.72 11.31
N GLU A 120 -9.20 5.20 11.67
CA GLU A 120 -7.94 5.97 11.68
C GLU A 120 -7.56 6.44 10.26
N THR A 121 -7.81 5.62 9.25
CA THR A 121 -7.60 5.97 7.84
C THR A 121 -8.52 7.12 7.42
N ALA A 122 -9.78 7.09 7.87
CA ALA A 122 -10.74 8.18 7.64
C ALA A 122 -10.24 9.49 8.26
N VAL A 123 -9.78 9.45 9.52
CA VAL A 123 -9.24 10.64 10.21
C VAL A 123 -8.03 11.22 9.47
N HIS A 124 -7.11 10.36 9.01
CA HIS A 124 -5.93 10.80 8.25
C HIS A 124 -6.25 11.43 6.90
N ASN A 125 -7.43 11.15 6.32
CA ASN A 125 -7.83 11.63 4.99
C ASN A 125 -9.04 12.58 5.05
N ALA A 126 -9.40 13.08 6.22
CA ALA A 126 -10.59 13.92 6.41
C ALA A 126 -10.47 15.29 5.73
N ASP A 127 -9.25 15.78 5.54
CA ASP A 127 -8.92 17.03 4.85
C ASP A 127 -8.75 16.86 3.33
N ASN A 128 -8.66 15.62 2.85
CA ASN A 128 -8.61 15.32 1.43
C ASN A 128 -10.03 15.37 0.82
N GLY A 129 -10.31 16.42 0.06
CA GLY A 129 -11.63 16.66 -0.55
C GLY A 129 -12.11 15.52 -1.46
N PHE A 130 -11.21 14.77 -2.09
CA PHE A 130 -11.57 13.59 -2.88
C PHE A 130 -11.98 12.42 -1.99
N CYS A 131 -11.20 12.16 -0.93
CA CYS A 131 -11.49 11.09 0.04
C CYS A 131 -12.75 11.38 0.86
N PHE A 132 -13.06 12.65 1.12
CA PHE A 132 -14.19 13.07 1.95
C PHE A 132 -15.52 12.45 1.50
N ARG A 133 -15.76 12.38 0.18
CA ARG A 133 -16.98 11.74 -0.36
C ARG A 133 -17.01 10.24 -0.04
N ILE A 134 -15.89 9.55 -0.24
CA ILE A 134 -15.77 8.10 -0.01
C ILE A 134 -15.94 7.80 1.49
N ILE A 135 -15.33 8.61 2.36
CA ILE A 135 -15.43 8.52 3.81
C ILE A 135 -16.87 8.72 4.26
N ARG A 136 -17.57 9.74 3.74
CA ARG A 136 -18.99 9.98 4.06
C ARG A 136 -19.85 8.79 3.68
N GLU A 137 -19.72 8.28 2.45
CA GLU A 137 -20.47 7.10 2.00
C GLU A 137 -20.17 5.86 2.84
N TRP A 138 -18.95 5.73 3.35
CA TRP A 138 -18.57 4.65 4.27
C TRP A 138 -19.21 4.82 5.65
N LEU A 139 -19.23 6.04 6.20
CA LEU A 139 -19.91 6.36 7.46
C LEU A 139 -21.42 6.11 7.38
N ASP A 140 -22.07 6.59 6.31
CA ASP A 140 -23.51 6.39 6.10
C ASP A 140 -23.86 4.89 6.05
N ALA A 141 -23.02 4.08 5.38
CA ALA A 141 -23.18 2.63 5.34
C ALA A 141 -23.03 1.99 6.73
N TYR A 142 -22.03 2.44 7.50
CA TYR A 142 -21.81 1.97 8.87
C TYR A 142 -22.98 2.30 9.80
N GLU A 143 -23.55 3.50 9.70
CA GLU A 143 -24.75 3.90 10.46
C GLU A 143 -25.99 3.06 10.09
N CYS A 144 -26.10 2.63 8.84
CA CYS A 144 -27.14 1.71 8.38
C CYS A 144 -26.91 0.24 8.82
N GLY A 145 -25.79 -0.06 9.49
CA GLY A 145 -25.45 -1.41 9.96
C GLY A 145 -24.65 -2.24 8.94
N GLU A 146 -24.15 -1.64 7.86
CA GLU A 146 -23.32 -2.33 6.88
C GLU A 146 -21.82 -2.20 7.23
N VAL A 147 -21.11 -3.32 7.26
CA VAL A 147 -19.66 -3.33 7.44
C VAL A 147 -18.98 -3.39 6.07
N ARG A 148 -18.36 -2.28 5.66
CA ARG A 148 -17.57 -2.16 4.42
C ARG A 148 -16.14 -1.74 4.78
N SER A 149 -15.14 -2.26 4.09
CA SER A 149 -13.77 -1.78 4.29
C SER A 149 -13.59 -0.40 3.65
N LEU A 150 -13.12 0.58 4.42
CA LEU A 150 -12.76 1.89 3.87
C LEU A 150 -11.45 1.81 3.08
N ARG A 151 -10.47 1.06 3.60
CA ARG A 151 -9.16 0.89 2.96
C ARG A 151 -9.27 0.36 1.53
N GLU A 152 -10.15 -0.60 1.27
CA GLU A 152 -10.39 -1.12 -0.08
C GLU A 152 -10.97 -0.07 -1.04
N ARG A 153 -11.68 0.94 -0.52
CA ARG A 153 -12.33 1.98 -1.33
C ARG A 153 -11.46 3.20 -1.59
N LEU A 154 -10.49 3.45 -0.72
CA LEU A 154 -9.50 4.52 -0.86
C LEU A 154 -8.26 4.09 -1.66
N ALA A 155 -8.17 2.79 -1.96
CA ALA A 155 -7.08 2.14 -2.68
C ALA A 155 -7.13 2.37 -4.20
#